data_AF-A0A1V9EHV2-F1
#
_entry.id   AF-A0A1V9EHV2-F1
#
_cell.length_a   1.000
_cell.length_b   1.000
_cell.length_c   1.000
_cell.angle_alpha   90.00
_cell.angle_beta   90.00
_cell.angle_gamma   90.00
#
_symmetry.space_group_name_H-M   'P 1'
#
loop_
_entity.id
_entity.type
_entity.pdbx_description
1 polymer ?
#
loop_
_entity_poly.entity_id
_entity_poly.type
_entity_poly.pdbx_seq_one_letter_code
_entity_poly.pdbx_strand_id
1 'polypeptide(L)'
;MRHIFAVSKSDTNMHGAKSRQKNDETMLRRRDVAALVADIHGVTADHVRKVVRGDRENEQILATYMQIIENDNMLLRAAKDTVPFKDSLNPEA
;
A
#
# COMPACT_ATOMS: atom_id res chain seq x y z
N MET A 1 -44.57 -49.86 7.63
CA MET A 1 -44.07 -48.50 7.33
C MET A 1 -43.19 -48.06 8.48
N ARG A 2 -41.88 -47.95 8.25
CA ARG A 2 -40.87 -47.54 9.24
C ARG A 2 -40.66 -46.03 9.11
N HIS A 3 -40.92 -45.26 10.16
CA HIS A 3 -40.40 -43.90 10.29
C HIS A 3 -39.44 -43.88 11.48
N ILE A 4 -38.18 -44.16 11.17
CA ILE A 4 -37.06 -43.99 12.10
C ILE A 4 -36.75 -42.49 12.08
N PHE A 5 -36.93 -41.82 13.21
CA PHE A 5 -36.42 -40.46 13.42
C PHE A 5 -34.89 -40.52 13.37
N ALA A 6 -34.32 -40.20 12.21
CA ALA A 6 -32.89 -40.01 12.07
C ALA A 6 -32.52 -38.65 12.67
N VAL A 7 -31.94 -38.69 13.87
CA VAL A 7 -31.12 -37.60 14.42
C VAL A 7 -29.96 -37.40 13.44
N SER A 8 -30.06 -36.36 12.61
CA SER A 8 -28.95 -35.93 11.76
C SER A 8 -27.89 -35.30 12.65
N LYS A 9 -26.75 -36.00 12.75
CA LYS A 9 -25.55 -35.52 13.43
C LYS A 9 -25.07 -34.28 12.69
N SER A 10 -24.81 -33.25 13.49
CA SER A 10 -24.20 -31.99 13.14
C SER A 10 -22.90 -32.19 12.34
N ASP A 11 -22.97 -32.01 11.02
CA ASP A 11 -21.81 -31.70 10.18
C ASP A 11 -21.83 -30.20 9.86
N THR A 12 -21.63 -29.38 10.90
CA THR A 12 -21.14 -28.01 10.72
C THR A 12 -19.71 -28.10 10.21
N ASN A 13 -19.56 -28.34 8.91
CA ASN A 13 -18.31 -28.17 8.20
C ASN A 13 -18.05 -26.66 8.05
N MET A 14 -17.77 -26.00 9.17
CA MET A 14 -17.23 -24.64 9.20
C MET A 14 -15.80 -24.74 8.66
N HIS A 15 -15.69 -24.81 7.33
CA HIS A 15 -14.44 -24.59 6.62
C HIS A 15 -13.83 -23.32 7.19
N GLY A 16 -12.66 -23.50 7.82
CA GLY A 16 -12.02 -22.50 8.65
C GLY A 16 -12.13 -21.13 8.01
N ALA A 17 -12.88 -20.25 8.66
CA ALA A 17 -12.65 -18.82 8.55
C ALA A 17 -11.21 -18.62 9.02
N LYS A 18 -10.25 -18.76 8.10
CA LYS A 18 -8.89 -18.31 8.28
C LYS A 18 -9.06 -16.85 8.65
N SER A 19 -8.91 -16.56 9.93
CA SER A 19 -8.73 -15.21 10.41
C SER A 19 -7.56 -14.68 9.60
N ARG A 20 -7.87 -13.91 8.57
CA ARG A 20 -6.89 -13.08 7.88
C ARG A 20 -6.56 -12.01 8.92
N GLN A 21 -5.72 -12.38 9.90
CA GLN A 21 -5.01 -11.44 10.73
C GLN A 21 -4.33 -10.53 9.73
N LYS A 22 -4.91 -9.34 9.59
CA LYS A 22 -4.30 -8.28 8.84
C LYS A 22 -2.97 -8.06 9.53
N ASN A 23 -1.89 -8.35 8.82
CA ASN A 23 -0.61 -7.76 9.16
C ASN A 23 -0.76 -6.25 8.88
N ASP A 24 -1.49 -5.56 9.76
CA ASP A 24 -1.55 -4.10 9.86
C ASP A 24 -0.23 -3.56 10.46
N GLU A 25 0.67 -4.47 10.85
CA GLU A 25 2.10 -4.18 11.02
C GLU A 25 2.78 -4.22 9.65
N THR A 26 3.15 -3.05 9.11
CA THR A 26 4.37 -2.75 8.31
C THR A 26 4.23 -1.72 7.17
N MET A 27 3.19 -0.88 7.08
CA MET A 27 3.17 0.19 6.04
C MET A 27 2.95 1.63 6.54
N LEU A 28 3.36 1.92 7.78
CA LEU A 28 3.29 3.27 8.35
C LEU A 28 4.56 4.13 8.13
N ARG A 29 5.45 3.84 7.16
CA ARG A 29 6.73 4.58 7.01
C ARG A 29 7.14 5.03 5.60
N ARG A 30 6.22 5.07 4.65
CA ARG A 30 6.33 5.93 3.45
C ARG A 30 5.02 6.70 3.38
N ARG A 31 5.08 8.02 3.18
CA ARG A 31 3.89 8.86 2.94
C ARG A 31 3.02 8.12 1.91
N ASP A 32 1.80 7.72 2.24
CA ASP A 32 0.96 6.97 1.30
C ASP A 32 0.52 7.94 0.20
N VAL A 33 1.32 8.04 -0.87
CA VAL A 33 1.07 8.93 -2.00
C VAL A 33 -0.30 8.66 -2.61
N ALA A 34 -0.76 7.40 -2.60
CA ALA A 34 -2.07 7.06 -3.11
C ALA A 34 -3.21 7.64 -2.26
N ALA A 35 -3.02 7.75 -0.94
CA ALA A 35 -3.99 8.42 -0.06
C ALA A 35 -4.02 9.93 -0.32
N LEU A 36 -2.85 10.57 -0.45
CA LEU A 36 -2.76 12.00 -0.76
C LEU A 36 -3.42 12.36 -2.10
N VAL A 37 -3.13 11.57 -3.14
CA VAL A 37 -3.75 11.77 -4.46
C VAL A 37 -5.25 11.51 -4.41
N ALA A 38 -5.69 10.53 -3.62
CA ALA A 38 -7.11 10.26 -3.43
C ALA A 38 -7.84 11.45 -2.80
N ASP A 39 -7.24 12.08 -1.78
CA ASP A 39 -7.79 13.28 -1.14
C ASP A 39 -7.87 14.47 -2.11
N ILE A 40 -6.87 14.66 -2.98
CA ILE A 40 -6.83 15.73 -3.99
C ILE A 40 -7.95 15.57 -5.03
N HIS A 41 -8.17 14.34 -5.50
CA HIS A 41 -9.10 14.04 -6.60
C HIS A 41 -10.49 13.62 -6.11
N GLY A 42 -10.72 13.51 -4.80
CA GLY A 42 -12.00 13.08 -4.22
C GLY A 42 -12.35 11.63 -4.53
N VAL A 43 -11.35 10.76 -4.69
CA VAL A 43 -11.51 9.33 -5.01
C VAL A 43 -11.02 8.46 -3.86
N THR A 44 -11.09 7.14 -4.01
CA THR A 44 -10.53 6.21 -3.02
C THR A 44 -9.07 5.90 -3.34
N ALA A 45 -8.26 5.65 -2.32
CA ALA A 45 -6.86 5.23 -2.50
C ALA A 45 -6.75 3.92 -3.30
N ASP A 46 -7.74 3.02 -3.21
CA ASP A 46 -7.80 1.81 -4.02
C ASP A 46 -7.97 2.13 -5.53
N HIS A 47 -8.79 3.13 -5.86
CA HIS A 47 -8.94 3.60 -7.23
C HIS A 47 -7.62 4.14 -7.78
N VAL A 48 -6.90 4.96 -7.01
CA VAL A 48 -5.58 5.47 -7.40
C VAL A 48 -4.59 4.33 -7.64
N ARG A 49 -4.54 3.32 -6.76
CA ARG A 49 -3.66 2.15 -6.93
C ARG A 49 -4.00 1.36 -8.20
N LYS A 50 -5.27 1.23 -8.56
CA LYS A 50 -5.71 0.60 -9.82
C LYS A 50 -5.27 1.40 -11.04
N VAL A 51 -5.37 2.73 -11.00
CA VAL A 51 -4.88 3.61 -12.08
C VAL A 51 -3.36 3.45 -12.26
N VAL A 52 -2.60 3.48 -11.16
CA VAL A 52 -1.14 3.32 -11.19
C VAL A 52 -0.71 1.93 -11.69
N ARG A 53 -1.50 0.88 -11.42
CA ARG A 53 -1.25 -0.47 -11.95
C ARG A 53 -1.60 -0.65 -13.43
N GLY A 54 -2.35 0.28 -14.01
CA GLY A 54 -2.91 0.15 -15.36
C GLY A 54 -4.22 -0.63 -15.43
N ASP A 55 -4.83 -0.98 -14.29
CA ASP A 55 -6.15 -1.63 -14.25
C ASP A 55 -7.29 -0.67 -14.63
N ARG A 56 -7.02 0.64 -14.60
CA ARG A 56 -7.95 1.71 -14.96
C ARG A 56 -7.20 2.87 -15.62
N GLU A 57 -7.88 3.55 -16.54
CA GLU A 57 -7.34 4.73 -17.21
C GLU A 57 -7.86 6.00 -16.53
N ASN A 58 -6.94 6.79 -15.97
CA ASN A 58 -7.20 8.15 -15.53
C ASN A 58 -5.89 8.94 -15.53
N GLU A 59 -5.69 9.72 -16.58
CA GLU A 59 -4.43 10.42 -16.84
C GLU A 59 -4.15 11.53 -15.81
N GLN A 60 -5.20 12.19 -15.29
CA GLN A 60 -5.06 13.25 -14.28
C GLN A 60 -4.54 12.70 -12.95
N ILE A 61 -5.10 11.57 -12.50
CA ILE A 61 -4.65 10.88 -11.29
C ILE A 61 -3.21 10.41 -11.46
N LEU A 62 -2.88 9.82 -12.62
CA LEU A 62 -1.54 9.33 -12.91
C LEU A 62 -0.51 10.47 -12.94
N ALA A 63 -0.81 11.58 -13.62
CA ALA A 63 0.05 12.75 -13.69
C ALA A 63 0.32 13.33 -12.31
N THR A 64 -0.72 13.49 -11.48
CA THR A 64 -0.59 13.99 -10.11
C THR A 64 0.27 13.05 -9.25
N TYR A 65 0.06 11.74 -9.37
CA TYR A 65 0.83 10.74 -8.66
C TYR A 65 2.32 10.79 -9.02
N MET A 66 2.66 10.88 -10.31
CA MET A 66 4.04 11.00 -10.79
C MET A 66 4.70 12.30 -10.32
N GLN A 67 3.99 13.43 -10.40
CA GLN A 67 4.50 14.74 -9.97
C GLN A 67 4.91 14.74 -8.49
N ILE A 68 4.12 14.11 -7.62
CA ILE A 68 4.43 14.04 -6.18
C ILE A 68 5.70 13.22 -5.94
N ILE A 69 5.85 12.09 -6.63
CA ILE A 69 7.05 11.24 -6.52
C ILE A 69 8.30 11.99 -7.01
N GLU A 70 8.20 12.70 -8.13
CA GLU A 70 9.30 13.50 -8.68
C GLU A 70 9.74 14.58 -7.70
N ASN A 71 8.77 15.30 -7.10
CA ASN A 71 9.04 16.34 -6.12
C ASN A 71 9.72 15.79 -4.85
N ASP A 72 9.26 14.64 -4.34
CA ASP A 72 9.89 13.98 -3.19
C ASP A 72 11.33 13.57 -3.49
N ASN A 73 11.60 13.08 -4.70
CA ASN A 73 12.95 12.73 -5.15
C ASN A 73 13.87 13.96 -5.26
N MET A 74 13.37 15.09 -5.75
CA MET A 74 14.13 16.35 -5.80
C MET A 74 14.48 16.84 -4.41
N LEU A 75 13.53 16.81 -3.47
CA LEU A 75 13.76 17.21 -2.09
C LEU A 75 14.83 16.35 -1.41
N LEU A 76 14.79 15.03 -1.64
CA LEU A 76 15.80 14.10 -1.13
C LEU A 76 17.19 14.37 -1.70
N ARG A 77 17.30 14.72 -3.00
CA ARG A 77 18.58 15.10 -3.63
C ARG A 77 19.13 16.40 -3.03
N ALA A 78 18.30 17.44 -2.97
CA ALA A 78 18.70 18.72 -2.38
C ALA A 78 19.14 18.58 -0.92
N ALA A 79 18.44 17.75 -0.14
CA ALA A 79 18.83 17.45 1.23
C ALA A 79 20.21 16.77 1.31
N LYS A 80 20.47 15.77 0.47
CA LYS A 80 21.79 15.10 0.41
C LYS A 80 22.92 16.05 0.04
N ASP A 81 22.69 16.93 -0.93
CA ASP A 81 23.69 17.90 -1.39
C ASP A 81 24.00 18.95 -0.31
N THR A 82 23.04 19.22 0.59
CA THR A 82 23.19 20.23 1.65
C THR A 82 23.93 19.70 2.87
N VAL A 83 23.85 18.40 3.19
CA VAL A 83 24.51 17.87 4.39
C VAL A 83 25.99 17.58 4.08
N PRO A 84 26.94 18.17 4.83
CA PRO A 84 28.36 18.00 4.58
C PRO A 84 28.86 16.69 5.17
N PHE A 85 28.38 15.55 4.67
CA PHE A 85 29.09 14.29 4.84
C PHE A 85 30.22 14.24 3.81
N LYS A 86 31.18 15.16 3.93
CA LYS A 86 32.49 14.98 3.30
C LYS A 86 33.17 13.84 4.03
N ASP A 87 33.63 12.86 3.27
CA ASP A 87 34.37 11.69 3.71
C ASP A 87 35.37 12.01 4.83
N SER A 88 35.00 11.70 6.08
CA SER A 88 35.98 11.45 7.12
C SER A 88 36.45 10.00 7.01
N LEU A 89 37.03 9.66 5.86
CA LEU A 89 37.86 8.48 5.70
C LEU A 89 39.13 8.98 5.02
N ASN A 90 40.09 9.31 5.89
CA ASN A 90 41.47 9.50 5.54
C ASN A 90 42.11 8.10 5.56
N PRO A 91 42.37 7.43 4.43
CA PRO A 91 43.37 6.38 4.41
C PRO A 91 44.72 7.08 4.19
N GLU A 92 45.48 7.23 5.29
CA GLU A 92 46.92 7.55 5.38
C GLU A 92 47.66 7.46 4.02
N ALA A 93 48.19 8.56 3.44
CA ALA A 93 49.31 9.39 3.89
C ALA A 93 50.56 8.57 4.24
#